data_AF-A0A369A262-F1
#
_entry.id   AF-A0A369A262-F1
#
_cell.length_a   1.000
_cell.length_b   1.000
_cell.length_c   1.000
_cell.angle_alpha   90.00
_cell.angle_beta   90.00
_cell.angle_gamma   90.00
#
_symmetry.space_group_name_H-M   'P 1'
#
loop_
_entity.id
_entity.type
_entity.pdbx_description
1 polymer ?
#
loop_
_entity_poly.entity_id
_entity_poly.type
_entity_poly.pdbx_seq_one_letter_code
_entity_poly.pdbx_strand_id
1 'polypeptide(L)'
;MDNSYLALLAAVSSFLITFLSIPPIIRLSLVKRLYDRPDERKNHPHRTSALGGVGIFGGMIFSFLFFTAGIPYPELNSILCALIVLFVTGVKDDLYPMVPGKKLIGQLVAALIVSMHGGVRIKSIYGLLGVYEIPYVISIGVTVFVLLFLINAFNFIDGINGLTAGIGIIGSATYAWWFWRMNEPLFLILGTCMVGAQAAFLWYNVRGRIFMGDSGSMVIGFLLAVLTVYFIKVSEDFKPNIFYNISAVAYAVAVLIVPVFDALRIVFIRLVVHRKSPFRADRNHIHHLLIGAGLKHWEATLALSGFNMLMISLAWYFNGRLLPKYQLVVYLVICLIFTGILLRYYRKKNIAVEDR
;
A
#
# COMPACT_ATOMS: atom_id res chain seq x y z
N MET A 1 -7.83 -0.82 29.86
CA MET A 1 -7.00 0.22 29.20
C MET A 1 -7.81 0.76 28.04
N ASP A 2 -7.83 2.08 27.83
CA ASP A 2 -8.45 2.64 26.62
C ASP A 2 -7.74 2.07 25.37
N ASN A 3 -8.51 1.72 24.35
CA ASN A 3 -8.02 1.12 23.10
C ASN A 3 -6.97 2.01 22.43
N SER A 4 -7.06 3.33 22.65
CA SER A 4 -6.10 4.34 22.19
C SER A 4 -4.69 4.14 22.78
N TYR A 5 -4.56 3.86 24.08
CA TYR A 5 -3.27 3.62 24.74
C TYR A 5 -2.64 2.31 24.26
N LEU A 6 -3.43 1.25 24.13
CA LEU A 6 -2.95 -0.04 23.59
C LEU A 6 -2.43 0.14 22.16
N ALA A 7 -3.16 0.87 21.32
CA ALA A 7 -2.76 1.13 19.94
C ALA A 7 -1.46 1.96 19.85
N LEU A 8 -1.24 2.92 20.75
CA LEU A 8 0.00 3.68 20.82
C LEU A 8 1.18 2.80 21.27
N LEU A 9 1.00 1.98 22.31
CA LEU A 9 2.01 1.02 22.76
C LEU A 9 2.35 -0.01 21.66
N ALA A 10 1.35 -0.43 20.89
CA ALA A 10 1.53 -1.28 19.73
C ALA A 10 2.36 -0.59 18.63
N ALA A 11 2.09 0.68 18.31
CA ALA A 11 2.94 1.44 17.38
C ALA A 11 4.39 1.55 17.85
N VAL A 12 4.61 1.91 19.12
CA VAL A 12 5.96 2.09 19.68
C VAL A 12 6.71 0.78 19.72
N SER A 13 6.08 -0.31 20.17
CA SER A 13 6.72 -1.63 20.17
C SER A 13 7.04 -2.12 18.76
N SER A 14 6.13 -1.96 17.80
CA SER A 14 6.36 -2.30 16.40
C SER A 14 7.53 -1.51 15.80
N PHE A 15 7.60 -0.20 16.10
CA PHE A 15 8.73 0.65 15.72
C PHE A 15 10.04 0.13 16.32
N LEU A 16 10.10 -0.10 17.63
CA LEU A 16 11.32 -0.52 18.32
C LEU A 16 11.83 -1.87 17.81
N ILE A 17 10.95 -2.86 17.68
CA ILE A 17 11.32 -4.20 17.19
C ILE A 17 11.82 -4.10 15.73
N THR A 18 11.15 -3.32 14.88
CA THR A 18 11.59 -3.12 13.48
C THR A 18 12.94 -2.38 13.43
N PHE A 19 13.08 -1.31 14.20
CA PHE A 19 14.30 -0.49 14.23
C PHE A 19 15.52 -1.29 14.69
N LEU A 20 15.35 -2.12 15.73
CA LEU A 20 16.42 -2.95 16.28
C LEU A 20 16.74 -4.18 15.41
N SER A 21 15.76 -4.72 14.67
CA SER A 21 15.96 -5.90 13.82
C SER A 21 16.61 -5.60 12.46
N ILE A 22 16.46 -4.38 11.93
CA ILE A 22 17.01 -4.02 10.61
C ILE A 22 18.55 -4.12 10.55
N PRO A 23 19.35 -3.58 11.51
CA PRO A 23 20.81 -3.69 11.42
C PRO A 23 21.35 -5.13 11.39
N PRO A 24 20.85 -6.07 12.24
CA PRO A 24 21.16 -7.50 12.09
C PRO A 24 20.76 -8.09 10.73
N ILE A 25 19.60 -7.73 10.19
CA ILE A 25 19.14 -8.20 8.87
C ILE A 25 20.08 -7.73 7.76
N ILE A 26 20.51 -6.46 7.78
CA ILE A 26 21.49 -5.93 6.83
C ILE A 26 22.81 -6.72 6.93
N ARG A 27 23.31 -6.95 8.15
CA ARG A 27 24.56 -7.71 8.36
C ARG A 27 24.44 -9.13 7.81
N LEU A 28 23.33 -9.82 8.09
CA LEU A 28 23.08 -11.19 7.62
C LEU A 28 23.00 -11.27 6.09
N SER A 29 22.30 -10.34 5.45
CA SER A 29 22.21 -10.25 3.98
C SER A 29 23.60 -10.11 3.35
N LEU A 30 24.46 -9.25 3.91
CA LEU A 30 25.82 -9.04 3.42
C LEU A 30 26.69 -10.30 3.57
N VAL A 31 26.61 -11.00 4.71
CA VAL A 31 27.37 -12.23 4.98
C VAL A 31 26.91 -13.38 4.07
N LYS A 32 25.60 -13.55 3.90
CA LYS A 32 25.01 -14.63 3.08
C LYS A 32 24.98 -14.29 1.58
N ARG A 33 25.49 -13.13 1.19
CA ARG A 33 25.47 -12.61 -0.19
C ARG A 33 24.07 -12.52 -0.80
N LEU A 34 23.07 -12.25 0.04
CA LEU A 34 21.67 -12.06 -0.32
C LEU A 34 21.39 -10.58 -0.62
N TYR A 35 22.20 -9.96 -1.48
CA TYR A 35 22.10 -8.56 -1.88
C TYR A 35 22.00 -8.47 -3.41
N ASP A 36 21.35 -7.42 -3.90
CA ASP A 36 21.31 -7.11 -5.33
C ASP A 36 22.74 -6.82 -5.81
N ARG A 37 23.24 -7.60 -6.78
CA ARG A 37 24.60 -7.38 -7.32
C ARG A 37 24.55 -6.09 -8.14
N PRO A 38 25.49 -5.15 -7.95
CA PRO A 38 25.57 -3.97 -8.81
C PRO A 38 25.85 -4.46 -10.24
N ASP A 39 24.84 -4.31 -11.10
CA ASP A 39 24.92 -4.54 -12.53
C ASP A 39 25.28 -3.21 -13.20
N GLU A 40 26.00 -3.22 -14.33
CA GLU A 40 26.54 -2.02 -15.00
C GLU A 40 25.46 -0.98 -15.41
N ARG A 41 24.18 -1.34 -15.25
CA ARG A 41 23.00 -0.50 -15.52
C ARG A 41 22.36 0.16 -14.28
N LYS A 42 22.89 -0.03 -13.05
CA LYS A 42 22.28 0.46 -11.80
C LYS A 42 23.21 1.45 -11.05
N ASN A 43 22.74 2.69 -10.86
CA ASN A 43 23.44 3.81 -10.23
C ASN A 43 23.55 3.74 -8.69
N HIS A 44 23.82 2.56 -8.10
CA HIS A 44 24.03 2.43 -6.64
C HIS A 44 25.46 1.96 -6.32
N PRO A 45 26.28 2.78 -5.62
CA PRO A 45 27.68 2.45 -5.33
C PRO A 45 27.86 1.38 -4.23
N HIS A 46 26.78 0.92 -3.59
CA HIS A 46 26.85 0.00 -2.44
C HIS A 46 25.89 -1.18 -2.59
N ARG A 47 26.30 -2.35 -2.08
CA ARG A 47 25.48 -3.56 -1.98
C ARG A 47 24.36 -3.32 -0.96
N THR A 48 23.15 -3.02 -1.43
CA THR A 48 21.99 -2.79 -0.56
C THR A 48 21.18 -4.08 -0.40
N SER A 49 20.81 -4.41 0.84
CA SER A 49 19.95 -5.58 1.15
C SER A 49 18.52 -5.33 0.69
N ALA A 50 17.88 -6.31 0.07
CA ALA A 50 16.46 -6.27 -0.31
C ALA A 50 15.52 -6.91 0.73
N LEU A 51 16.03 -7.30 1.91
CA LEU A 51 15.27 -8.01 2.93
C LEU A 51 14.56 -7.08 3.95
N GLY A 52 14.22 -5.86 3.53
CA GLY A 52 13.53 -4.88 4.39
C GLY A 52 12.18 -5.38 4.92
N GLY A 53 11.46 -6.14 4.09
CA GLY A 53 10.18 -6.74 4.44
C GLY A 53 10.25 -7.70 5.63
N VAL A 54 11.39 -8.36 5.87
CA VAL A 54 11.60 -9.23 7.04
C VAL A 54 11.55 -8.42 8.34
N GLY A 55 12.18 -7.24 8.36
CA GLY A 55 12.15 -6.35 9.51
C GLY A 55 10.76 -5.77 9.77
N ILE A 56 10.10 -5.30 8.70
CA ILE A 56 8.73 -4.76 8.76
C ILE A 56 7.76 -5.84 9.27
N PHE A 57 7.77 -7.03 8.65
CA PHE A 57 6.90 -8.13 9.03
C PHE A 57 7.15 -8.54 10.48
N GLY A 58 8.41 -8.75 10.87
CA GLY A 58 8.78 -9.15 12.23
C GLY A 58 8.29 -8.16 13.28
N GLY A 59 8.66 -6.88 13.17
CA GLY A 59 8.28 -5.89 14.17
C GLY A 59 6.77 -5.69 14.27
N MET A 60 6.08 -5.66 13.14
CA MET A 60 4.63 -5.54 13.11
C MET A 60 3.94 -6.79 13.68
N ILE A 61 4.31 -8.01 13.25
CA ILE A 61 3.59 -9.24 13.66
C ILE A 61 3.76 -9.54 15.14
N PHE A 62 4.96 -9.36 15.70
CA PHE A 62 5.22 -9.59 17.13
C PHE A 62 4.44 -8.60 18.00
N SER A 63 4.45 -7.32 17.61
CA SER A 63 3.66 -6.30 18.29
C SER A 63 2.16 -6.58 18.17
N PHE A 64 1.68 -6.84 16.96
CA PHE A 64 0.27 -7.11 16.69
C PHE A 64 -0.25 -8.29 17.52
N LEU A 65 0.46 -9.42 17.52
CA LEU A 65 0.08 -10.60 18.31
C LEU A 65 0.06 -10.31 19.82
N PHE A 66 1.06 -9.59 20.33
CA PHE A 66 1.14 -9.26 21.76
C PHE A 66 -0.05 -8.40 22.21
N PHE A 67 -0.37 -7.35 21.45
CA PHE A 67 -1.43 -6.40 21.81
C PHE A 67 -2.85 -6.87 21.41
N THR A 68 -2.98 -7.96 20.65
CA THR A 68 -4.29 -8.53 20.26
C THR A 68 -4.60 -9.89 20.92
N ALA A 69 -3.70 -10.44 21.73
CA ALA A 69 -3.84 -11.78 22.32
C ALA A 69 -5.15 -12.02 23.08
N GLY A 70 -5.74 -10.98 23.68
CA GLY A 70 -7.00 -11.06 24.44
C GLY A 70 -8.25 -10.71 23.63
N ILE A 71 -8.14 -10.45 22.32
CA ILE A 71 -9.23 -9.89 21.53
C ILE A 71 -9.83 -10.98 20.61
N PRO A 72 -11.04 -11.49 20.90
CA PRO A 72 -11.65 -12.55 20.09
C PRO A 72 -12.27 -11.96 18.81
N TYR A 73 -11.48 -11.89 17.74
CA TYR A 73 -11.97 -11.54 16.41
C TYR A 73 -11.85 -12.71 15.44
N PRO A 74 -12.95 -13.12 14.78
CA PRO A 74 -12.91 -14.12 13.71
C PRO A 74 -11.96 -13.75 12.56
N GLU A 75 -11.84 -12.45 12.26
CA GLU A 75 -10.96 -11.92 11.22
C GLU A 75 -9.47 -12.18 11.50
N LEU A 76 -9.05 -12.18 12.77
CA LEU A 76 -7.64 -12.21 13.18
C LEU A 76 -6.91 -13.43 12.61
N ASN A 77 -7.47 -14.62 12.77
CA ASN A 77 -6.87 -15.86 12.29
C ASN A 77 -6.69 -15.86 10.76
N SER A 78 -7.70 -15.35 10.03
CA SER A 78 -7.64 -15.24 8.58
C SER A 78 -6.52 -14.31 8.11
N ILE A 79 -6.36 -13.16 8.78
CA ILE A 79 -5.35 -12.16 8.46
C ILE A 79 -3.96 -12.73 8.74
N LEU A 80 -3.76 -13.40 9.88
CA LEU A 80 -2.48 -14.03 10.24
C LEU A 80 -2.08 -15.13 9.26
N CYS A 81 -3.02 -16.03 8.90
CA CYS A 81 -2.76 -17.08 7.93
C CYS A 81 -2.38 -16.50 6.55
N ALA A 82 -3.15 -15.52 6.06
CA ALA A 82 -2.88 -14.86 4.79
C ALA A 82 -1.56 -14.07 4.79
N LEU A 83 -1.22 -13.41 5.89
CA LEU A 83 0.04 -12.72 6.09
C LEU A 83 1.24 -13.67 5.99
N ILE A 84 1.18 -14.84 6.63
CA ILE A 84 2.25 -15.84 6.56
C ILE A 84 2.43 -16.32 5.11
N VAL A 85 1.33 -16.63 4.41
CA VAL A 85 1.38 -17.06 3.00
C VAL A 85 2.06 -16.00 2.13
N LEU A 86 1.68 -14.74 2.27
CA LEU A 86 2.25 -13.64 1.48
C LEU A 86 3.69 -13.33 1.85
N PHE A 87 4.02 -13.34 3.15
CA PHE A 87 5.37 -13.12 3.62
C PHE A 87 6.32 -14.19 3.08
N VAL A 88 5.94 -15.47 3.17
CA VAL A 88 6.74 -16.58 2.60
C VAL A 88 6.86 -16.44 1.08
N THR A 89 5.78 -16.06 0.38
CA THR A 89 5.80 -15.84 -1.07
C THR A 89 6.79 -14.74 -1.44
N GLY A 90 6.74 -13.58 -0.76
CA GLY A 90 7.61 -12.47 -1.06
C GLY A 90 9.06 -12.69 -0.63
N VAL A 91 9.32 -13.34 0.51
CA VAL A 91 10.70 -13.72 0.90
C VAL A 91 11.29 -14.70 -0.10
N LYS A 92 10.48 -15.64 -0.59
CA LYS A 92 10.92 -16.56 -1.65
C LYS A 92 11.28 -15.81 -2.93
N ASP A 93 10.48 -14.82 -3.32
CA ASP A 93 10.72 -13.97 -4.51
C ASP A 93 12.01 -13.13 -4.35
N ASP A 94 12.22 -12.55 -3.16
CA ASP A 94 13.42 -11.76 -2.82
C ASP A 94 14.71 -12.59 -2.88
N LEU A 95 14.64 -13.89 -2.53
CA LEU A 95 15.78 -14.80 -2.55
C LEU A 95 15.97 -15.47 -3.91
N TYR A 96 14.86 -15.82 -4.57
CA TYR A 96 14.82 -16.57 -5.82
C TYR A 96 13.71 -15.99 -6.71
N PRO A 97 14.05 -15.13 -7.68
CA PRO A 97 13.07 -14.46 -8.53
C PRO A 97 12.04 -15.44 -9.11
N MET A 98 10.78 -15.23 -8.76
CA MET A 98 9.68 -16.09 -9.15
C MET A 98 9.06 -15.60 -10.46
N VAL A 99 8.50 -16.54 -11.23
CA VAL A 99 7.66 -16.16 -12.37
C VAL A 99 6.37 -15.48 -11.86
N PRO A 100 5.89 -14.41 -12.51
CA PRO A 100 4.75 -13.62 -12.02
C PRO A 100 3.50 -14.44 -11.69
N GLY A 101 3.22 -15.51 -12.45
CA GLY A 101 2.09 -16.39 -12.20
C GLY A 101 2.16 -17.12 -10.84
N LYS A 102 3.35 -17.52 -10.39
CA LYS A 102 3.52 -18.19 -9.08
C LYS A 102 3.33 -17.21 -7.93
N LYS A 103 3.77 -15.96 -8.10
CA LYS A 103 3.53 -14.87 -7.14
C LYS A 103 2.03 -14.59 -7.01
N LEU A 104 1.31 -14.55 -8.13
CA LEU A 104 -0.14 -14.33 -8.17
C LEU A 104 -0.92 -15.44 -7.44
N ILE A 105 -0.47 -16.70 -7.50
CA ILE A 105 -1.10 -17.81 -6.75
C ILE A 105 -1.01 -17.54 -5.24
N GLY A 106 0.15 -17.14 -4.73
CA GLY A 106 0.30 -16.79 -3.30
C GLY A 106 -0.62 -15.64 -2.88
N GLN A 107 -0.72 -14.60 -3.71
CA GLN A 107 -1.64 -13.49 -3.49
C GLN A 107 -3.11 -13.92 -3.53
N LEU A 108 -3.48 -14.81 -4.47
CA LEU A 108 -4.84 -15.33 -4.61
C LEU A 108 -5.25 -16.17 -3.40
N VAL A 109 -4.37 -17.06 -2.94
CA VAL A 109 -4.62 -17.88 -1.75
C VAL A 109 -4.85 -16.99 -0.52
N ALA A 110 -3.98 -15.99 -0.30
CA ALA A 110 -4.13 -15.06 0.80
C ALA A 110 -5.44 -14.25 0.71
N ALA A 111 -5.80 -13.77 -0.49
CA ALA A 111 -7.04 -13.06 -0.73
C ALA A 111 -8.29 -13.91 -0.47
N LEU A 112 -8.28 -15.19 -0.85
CA LEU A 112 -9.37 -16.14 -0.59
C LEU A 112 -9.51 -16.45 0.90
N ILE A 113 -8.41 -16.64 1.63
CA ILE A 113 -8.43 -16.87 3.08
C ILE A 113 -9.13 -15.70 3.79
N VAL A 114 -8.73 -14.47 3.52
CA VAL A 114 -9.32 -13.30 4.20
C VAL A 114 -10.76 -13.02 3.78
N SER A 115 -11.09 -13.19 2.50
CA SER A 115 -12.44 -12.90 1.99
C SER A 115 -13.47 -13.97 2.36
N MET A 116 -13.10 -15.26 2.32
CA MET A 116 -14.02 -16.37 2.58
C MET A 116 -14.06 -16.76 4.06
N HIS A 117 -12.90 -17.01 4.68
CA HIS A 117 -12.83 -17.43 6.08
C HIS A 117 -12.95 -16.24 7.03
N GLY A 118 -12.24 -15.14 6.76
CA GLY A 118 -12.32 -13.92 7.57
C GLY A 118 -13.59 -13.09 7.35
N GLY A 119 -14.31 -13.30 6.26
CA GLY A 119 -15.48 -12.50 5.92
C GLY A 119 -15.16 -11.00 5.69
N VAL A 120 -13.90 -10.65 5.45
CA VAL A 120 -13.49 -9.29 5.08
C VAL A 120 -13.72 -9.14 3.58
N ARG A 121 -14.92 -8.69 3.23
CA ARG A 121 -15.39 -8.57 1.84
C ARG A 121 -16.22 -7.31 1.63
N ILE A 122 -16.19 -6.80 0.40
CA ILE A 122 -17.03 -5.67 -0.04
C ILE A 122 -18.45 -6.18 -0.22
N LYS A 123 -19.35 -5.88 0.72
CA LYS A 123 -20.77 -6.28 0.68
C LYS A 123 -21.64 -5.33 -0.13
N SER A 124 -21.27 -4.04 -0.14
CA SER A 124 -21.98 -2.95 -0.77
C SER A 124 -20.99 -1.93 -1.33
N ILE A 125 -21.41 -1.19 -2.36
CA ILE A 125 -20.75 0.05 -2.80
C ILE A 125 -21.63 1.27 -2.55
N TYR A 126 -22.59 1.17 -1.63
CA TYR A 126 -23.37 2.28 -1.09
C TYR A 126 -24.14 3.08 -2.15
N GLY A 127 -24.76 2.39 -3.10
CA GLY A 127 -25.51 3.01 -4.18
C GLY A 127 -24.63 3.65 -5.25
N LEU A 128 -23.30 3.45 -5.21
CA LEU A 128 -22.43 3.81 -6.32
C LEU A 128 -22.91 3.04 -7.56
N LEU A 129 -23.24 3.78 -8.63
CA LEU A 129 -23.88 3.25 -9.84
C LEU A 129 -25.23 2.55 -9.60
N GLY A 130 -25.91 2.84 -8.50
CA GLY A 130 -27.20 2.23 -8.13
C GLY A 130 -27.08 0.85 -7.45
N VAL A 131 -25.88 0.40 -7.10
CA VAL A 131 -25.66 -0.91 -6.47
C VAL A 131 -25.55 -0.76 -4.94
N TYR A 132 -26.52 -1.30 -4.22
CA TYR A 132 -26.59 -1.25 -2.76
C TYR A 132 -26.21 -2.54 -2.06
N GLU A 133 -26.32 -3.68 -2.74
CA GLU A 133 -25.91 -4.98 -2.21
C GLU A 133 -25.25 -5.80 -3.31
N ILE A 134 -24.23 -6.57 -2.95
CA ILE A 134 -23.49 -7.43 -3.86
C ILE A 134 -23.71 -8.89 -3.44
N PRO A 135 -24.25 -9.76 -4.33
CA PRO A 135 -24.39 -11.18 -4.05
C PRO A 135 -23.07 -11.81 -3.59
N TYR A 136 -23.14 -12.77 -2.67
CA TYR A 136 -21.97 -13.32 -1.98
C TYR A 136 -20.81 -13.75 -2.91
N VAL A 137 -21.11 -14.49 -3.98
CA VAL A 137 -20.10 -14.96 -4.95
C VAL A 137 -19.43 -13.79 -5.68
N ILE A 138 -20.21 -12.80 -6.10
CA ILE A 138 -19.69 -11.59 -6.77
C ILE A 138 -18.88 -10.76 -5.78
N SER A 139 -19.33 -10.67 -4.52
CA SER A 139 -18.63 -9.97 -3.44
C SER A 139 -17.25 -10.57 -3.17
N ILE A 140 -17.11 -11.90 -3.19
CA ILE A 140 -15.80 -12.57 -3.12
C ILE A 140 -14.95 -12.18 -4.32
N GLY A 141 -15.47 -12.32 -5.54
CA GLY A 141 -14.73 -12.02 -6.77
C GLY A 141 -14.20 -10.58 -6.82
N VAL A 142 -15.06 -9.61 -6.49
CA VAL A 142 -14.69 -8.19 -6.41
C VAL A 142 -13.65 -7.95 -5.32
N THR A 143 -13.83 -8.55 -4.14
CA THR A 143 -12.87 -8.40 -3.03
C THR A 143 -11.50 -8.96 -3.40
N VAL A 144 -11.45 -10.18 -3.94
CA VAL A 144 -10.21 -10.81 -4.39
C VAL A 144 -9.53 -9.95 -5.45
N PHE A 145 -10.29 -9.44 -6.42
CA PHE A 145 -9.75 -8.53 -7.43
C PHE A 145 -9.13 -7.27 -6.80
N VAL A 146 -9.83 -6.61 -5.88
CA VAL A 146 -9.33 -5.41 -5.18
C VAL A 146 -8.07 -5.71 -4.37
N LEU A 147 -8.04 -6.84 -3.63
CA LEU A 147 -6.86 -7.26 -2.88
C LEU A 147 -5.67 -7.50 -3.81
N LEU A 148 -5.83 -8.30 -4.86
CA LEU A 148 -4.77 -8.56 -5.85
C LEU A 148 -4.28 -7.28 -6.52
N PHE A 149 -5.20 -6.40 -6.92
CA PHE A 149 -4.87 -5.14 -7.56
C PHE A 149 -4.04 -4.26 -6.63
N LEU A 150 -4.45 -4.07 -5.37
CA LEU A 150 -3.75 -3.23 -4.41
C LEU A 150 -2.39 -3.81 -4.00
N ILE A 151 -2.27 -5.13 -3.83
CA ILE A 151 -0.96 -5.78 -3.58
C ILE A 151 0.03 -5.44 -4.69
N ASN A 152 -0.38 -5.60 -5.95
CA ASN A 152 0.49 -5.31 -7.09
C ASN A 152 0.72 -3.81 -7.30
N ALA A 153 -0.27 -2.96 -7.00
CA ALA A 153 -0.12 -1.51 -7.08
C ALA A 153 0.93 -0.98 -6.08
N PHE A 154 0.98 -1.52 -4.86
CA PHE A 154 2.03 -1.19 -3.90
C PHE A 154 3.41 -1.70 -4.33
N ASN A 155 3.46 -2.91 -4.90
CA ASN A 155 4.68 -3.45 -5.49
C ASN A 155 5.23 -2.57 -6.63
N PHE A 156 4.35 -2.00 -7.46
CA PHE A 156 4.73 -1.12 -8.57
C PHE A 156 5.31 0.22 -8.15
N ILE A 157 4.86 0.80 -7.03
CA ILE A 157 5.41 2.06 -6.53
C ILE A 157 6.69 1.88 -5.71
N ASP A 158 7.11 0.64 -5.44
CA ASP A 158 8.34 0.30 -4.71
C ASP A 158 9.62 0.41 -5.56
N GLY A 159 9.69 1.45 -6.39
CA GLY A 159 10.84 1.72 -7.26
C GLY A 159 11.84 2.73 -6.70
N ILE A 160 11.49 3.49 -5.65
CA ILE A 160 12.31 4.57 -5.10
C ILE A 160 12.29 4.58 -3.58
N ASN A 161 13.38 5.07 -2.98
CA ASN A 161 13.52 5.13 -1.53
C ASN A 161 12.44 6.02 -0.91
N GLY A 162 11.73 5.45 0.06
CA GLY A 162 10.76 6.10 0.92
C GLY A 162 9.34 6.16 0.39
N LEU A 163 9.09 5.86 -0.89
CA LEU A 163 7.76 6.06 -1.49
C LEU A 163 6.71 5.10 -0.92
N THR A 164 6.94 3.78 -1.02
CA THR A 164 6.00 2.76 -0.56
C THR A 164 5.72 2.88 0.93
N ALA A 165 6.77 3.03 1.74
CA ALA A 165 6.64 3.21 3.18
C ALA A 165 5.97 4.54 3.55
N GLY A 166 6.27 5.64 2.84
CA GLY A 166 5.63 6.94 3.08
C GLY A 166 4.13 6.93 2.80
N ILE A 167 3.74 6.43 1.62
CA ILE A 167 2.32 6.26 1.26
C ILE A 167 1.64 5.27 2.21
N GLY A 168 2.32 4.19 2.58
CA GLY A 168 1.78 3.19 3.49
C GLY A 168 1.60 3.69 4.92
N ILE A 169 2.48 4.57 5.43
CA ILE A 169 2.29 5.27 6.71
C ILE A 169 1.05 6.17 6.64
N ILE A 170 0.92 6.99 5.59
CA ILE A 170 -0.24 7.88 5.42
C ILE A 170 -1.53 7.05 5.41
N GLY A 171 -1.60 6.00 4.57
CA GLY A 171 -2.79 5.16 4.47
C GLY A 171 -3.13 4.43 5.77
N SER A 172 -2.14 3.80 6.42
CA SER A 172 -2.36 3.08 7.68
C SER A 172 -2.74 4.00 8.82
N ALA A 173 -2.16 5.20 8.91
CA ALA A 173 -2.54 6.21 9.91
C ALA A 173 -3.97 6.72 9.68
N THR A 174 -4.35 6.99 8.43
CA THR A 174 -5.72 7.41 8.08
C THR A 174 -6.73 6.33 8.46
N TYR A 175 -6.48 5.06 8.13
CA TYR A 175 -7.38 3.98 8.51
C TYR A 175 -7.39 3.71 10.02
N ALA A 176 -6.23 3.76 10.70
CA ALA A 176 -6.16 3.63 12.15
C ALA A 176 -7.01 4.70 12.85
N TRP A 177 -6.95 5.95 12.38
CA TRP A 177 -7.79 7.02 12.89
C TRP A 177 -9.28 6.69 12.72
N TRP A 178 -9.69 6.17 11.55
CA TRP A 178 -11.07 5.73 11.33
C TRP A 178 -11.50 4.60 12.26
N PHE A 179 -10.67 3.58 12.43
CA PHE A 179 -10.97 2.46 13.31
C PHE A 179 -11.01 2.85 14.78
N TRP A 180 -10.24 3.86 15.20
CA TRP A 180 -10.42 4.48 16.51
C TRP A 180 -11.81 5.12 16.65
N ARG A 181 -12.26 5.87 15.64
CA ARG A 181 -13.59 6.50 15.64
C ARG A 181 -14.74 5.50 15.59
N MET A 182 -14.56 4.39 14.89
CA MET A 182 -15.55 3.32 14.74
C MET A 182 -15.53 2.31 15.91
N ASN A 183 -14.61 2.48 16.87
CA ASN A 183 -14.39 1.55 17.97
C ASN A 183 -14.07 0.11 17.50
N GLU A 184 -13.20 0.01 16.51
CA GLU A 184 -12.70 -1.23 15.90
C GLU A 184 -11.25 -1.51 16.38
N PRO A 185 -11.06 -2.04 17.61
CA PRO A 185 -9.74 -2.15 18.25
C PRO A 185 -8.74 -3.01 17.47
N LEU A 186 -9.18 -4.11 16.86
CA LEU A 186 -8.29 -4.99 16.10
C LEU A 186 -7.61 -4.25 14.94
N PHE A 187 -8.42 -3.55 14.13
CA PHE A 187 -7.95 -2.86 12.94
C PHE A 187 -7.26 -1.53 13.27
N LEU A 188 -7.63 -0.90 14.40
CA LEU A 188 -6.87 0.20 14.99
C LEU A 188 -5.45 -0.25 15.32
N ILE A 189 -5.29 -1.33 16.11
CA ILE A 189 -3.97 -1.85 16.50
C ILE A 189 -3.18 -2.30 15.28
N LEU A 190 -3.81 -2.97 14.30
CA LEU A 190 -3.16 -3.35 13.06
C LEU A 190 -2.60 -2.13 12.31
N GLY A 191 -3.43 -1.09 12.12
CA GLY A 191 -3.03 0.15 11.46
C GLY A 191 -1.89 0.86 12.18
N THR A 192 -1.93 0.95 13.51
CA THR A 192 -0.86 1.61 14.28
C THR A 192 0.43 0.79 14.34
N CYS A 193 0.36 -0.55 14.39
CA CYS A 193 1.53 -1.42 14.22
C CYS A 193 2.19 -1.21 12.85
N MET A 194 1.41 -1.07 11.78
CA MET A 194 1.93 -0.76 10.45
C MET A 194 2.63 0.60 10.40
N VAL A 195 2.05 1.64 11.02
CA VAL A 195 2.70 2.96 11.11
C VAL A 195 4.06 2.85 11.80
N GLY A 196 4.12 2.16 12.95
CA GLY A 196 5.36 1.97 13.71
C GLY A 196 6.45 1.25 12.92
N ALA A 197 6.13 0.09 12.33
CA ALA A 197 7.10 -0.69 11.56
C ALA A 197 7.59 0.06 10.32
N GLN A 198 6.69 0.69 9.57
CA GLN A 198 7.05 1.44 8.37
C GLN A 198 7.87 2.68 8.70
N ALA A 199 7.58 3.38 9.81
CA ALA A 199 8.37 4.54 10.24
C ALA A 199 9.82 4.14 10.62
N ALA A 200 9.98 3.03 11.33
CA ALA A 200 11.30 2.48 11.64
C ALA A 200 12.07 2.07 10.37
N PHE A 201 11.40 1.38 9.45
CA PHE A 201 11.98 1.01 8.16
C PHE A 201 12.37 2.24 7.32
N LEU A 202 11.49 3.25 7.26
CA LEU A 202 11.68 4.47 6.48
C LEU A 202 13.00 5.15 6.84
N TRP A 203 13.37 5.19 8.12
CA TRP A 203 14.65 5.72 8.60
C TRP A 203 15.86 5.12 7.87
N TYR A 204 15.89 3.80 7.69
CA TYR A 204 16.99 3.13 6.99
C TYR A 204 16.87 3.22 5.47
N ASN A 205 15.63 3.16 4.96
CA ASN A 205 15.35 3.13 3.53
C ASN A 205 15.62 4.46 2.83
N VAL A 206 15.25 5.62 3.42
CA VAL A 206 15.56 6.94 2.83
C VAL A 206 17.06 7.19 2.72
N ARG A 207 17.86 6.54 3.59
CA ARG A 207 19.33 6.58 3.57
C ARG A 207 19.96 5.54 2.62
N GLY A 208 19.15 4.77 1.88
CA GLY A 208 19.61 3.73 0.97
C GLY A 208 20.29 2.54 1.64
N ARG A 209 20.08 2.33 2.94
CA ARG A 209 20.74 1.24 3.70
C ARG A 209 20.08 -0.12 3.50
N ILE A 210 18.79 -0.12 3.15
CA ILE A 210 17.99 -1.32 2.91
C ILE A 210 16.85 -0.98 1.95
N PHE A 211 16.54 -1.88 1.03
CA PHE A 211 15.37 -1.84 0.16
C PHE A 211 14.26 -2.71 0.75
N MET A 212 13.01 -2.37 0.42
CA MET A 212 11.84 -3.03 0.99
C MET A 212 11.70 -4.48 0.51
N GLY A 213 11.96 -4.72 -0.77
CA GLY A 213 11.81 -6.03 -1.40
C GLY A 213 10.36 -6.39 -1.66
N ASP A 214 10.17 -7.49 -2.38
CA ASP A 214 8.86 -8.07 -2.67
C ASP A 214 8.18 -8.56 -1.40
N SER A 215 8.92 -9.09 -0.42
CA SER A 215 8.37 -9.43 0.90
C SER A 215 7.70 -8.25 1.58
N GLY A 216 8.34 -7.07 1.57
CA GLY A 216 7.81 -5.89 2.25
C GLY A 216 6.64 -5.25 1.50
N SER A 217 6.79 -5.05 0.19
CA SER A 217 5.78 -4.38 -0.63
C SER A 217 4.50 -5.21 -0.76
N MET A 218 4.60 -6.53 -0.85
CA MET A 218 3.42 -7.41 -0.86
C MET A 218 2.69 -7.40 0.49
N VAL A 219 3.41 -7.45 1.61
CA VAL A 219 2.81 -7.40 2.96
C VAL A 219 2.10 -6.07 3.20
N ILE A 220 2.76 -4.94 2.89
CA ILE A 220 2.17 -3.60 3.06
C ILE A 220 0.95 -3.43 2.15
N GLY A 221 1.08 -3.80 0.87
CA GLY A 221 -0.01 -3.70 -0.10
C GLY A 221 -1.22 -4.54 0.30
N PHE A 222 -1.00 -5.77 0.76
CA PHE A 222 -2.07 -6.64 1.27
C PHE A 222 -2.75 -6.05 2.50
N LEU A 223 -1.99 -5.61 3.50
CA LEU A 223 -2.57 -5.09 4.72
C LEU A 223 -3.37 -3.81 4.47
N LEU A 224 -2.86 -2.88 3.67
CA LEU A 224 -3.63 -1.69 3.30
C LEU A 224 -4.88 -2.06 2.51
N ALA A 225 -4.83 -3.10 1.68
CA ALA A 225 -6.02 -3.60 1.00
C ALA A 225 -7.04 -4.21 1.98
N VAL A 226 -6.59 -4.95 3.00
CA VAL A 226 -7.43 -5.48 4.08
C VAL A 226 -8.05 -4.34 4.90
N LEU A 227 -7.26 -3.35 5.33
CA LEU A 227 -7.77 -2.16 6.03
C LEU A 227 -8.80 -1.42 5.17
N THR A 228 -8.54 -1.30 3.87
CA THR A 228 -9.46 -0.66 2.91
C THR A 228 -10.79 -1.38 2.80
N VAL A 229 -10.76 -2.70 2.56
CA VAL A 229 -11.96 -3.52 2.43
C VAL A 229 -12.73 -3.55 3.75
N TYR A 230 -12.03 -3.67 4.89
CA TYR A 230 -12.68 -3.65 6.19
C TYR A 230 -13.31 -2.29 6.50
N PHE A 231 -12.63 -1.18 6.22
CA PHE A 231 -13.20 0.17 6.31
C PHE A 231 -14.48 0.29 5.46
N ILE A 232 -14.45 -0.20 4.21
CA ILE A 232 -15.64 -0.23 3.36
C ILE A 232 -16.73 -1.13 3.95
N LYS A 233 -16.40 -2.24 4.62
CA LYS A 233 -17.37 -3.14 5.26
C LYS A 233 -18.06 -2.49 6.46
N VAL A 234 -17.30 -1.92 7.40
CA VAL A 234 -17.84 -1.44 8.69
C VAL A 234 -18.47 -0.04 8.61
N SER A 235 -18.16 0.73 7.56
CA SER A 235 -18.77 2.05 7.37
C SER A 235 -20.30 2.02 7.20
N GLU A 236 -20.88 0.85 6.93
CA GLU A 236 -22.33 0.63 6.78
C GLU A 236 -23.08 0.76 8.10
N ASP A 237 -22.48 0.25 9.18
CA ASP A 237 -23.15 0.01 10.45
C ASP A 237 -23.05 1.20 11.43
N PHE A 238 -22.20 2.19 11.14
CA PHE A 238 -21.92 3.30 12.05
C PHE A 238 -22.97 4.45 11.95
N LYS A 239 -23.85 4.60 12.95
CA LYS A 239 -24.82 5.71 13.19
C LYS A 239 -24.83 6.08 14.71
N PRO A 240 -25.00 7.35 15.18
CA PRO A 240 -25.29 8.59 14.47
C PRO A 240 -24.03 9.24 13.90
N ASN A 241 -24.21 9.80 12.71
CA ASN A 241 -23.14 9.91 11.74
C ASN A 241 -22.78 11.39 11.60
N ILE A 242 -21.66 11.82 12.18
CA ILE A 242 -20.95 13.03 11.69
C ILE A 242 -20.63 12.86 10.18
N PHE A 243 -20.75 11.61 9.68
CA PHE A 243 -20.45 11.13 8.34
C PHE A 243 -21.67 10.64 7.56
N TYR A 244 -22.88 11.15 7.84
CA TYR A 244 -23.94 11.08 6.82
C TYR A 244 -23.31 11.68 5.56
N ASN A 245 -23.03 10.83 4.56
CA ASN A 245 -22.46 11.13 3.24
C ASN A 245 -20.95 10.92 2.97
N ILE A 246 -20.15 10.29 3.86
CA ILE A 246 -18.85 9.77 3.38
C ILE A 246 -19.15 8.58 2.50
N SER A 247 -18.80 8.69 1.21
CA SER A 247 -18.63 7.50 0.41
C SER A 247 -17.42 6.74 0.91
N ALA A 248 -17.63 5.64 1.64
CA ALA A 248 -16.51 4.80 2.09
C ALA A 248 -15.64 4.36 0.91
N VAL A 249 -16.26 4.09 -0.25
CA VAL A 249 -15.56 3.74 -1.49
C VAL A 249 -14.75 4.92 -2.05
N ALA A 250 -15.35 6.10 -2.22
CA ALA A 250 -14.60 7.24 -2.77
C ALA A 250 -13.47 7.69 -1.84
N TYR A 251 -13.72 7.69 -0.53
CA TYR A 251 -12.70 8.00 0.46
C TYR A 251 -11.56 6.97 0.43
N ALA A 252 -11.87 5.67 0.39
CA ALA A 252 -10.87 4.61 0.25
C ALA A 252 -9.99 4.78 -1.01
N VAL A 253 -10.59 5.13 -2.14
CA VAL A 253 -9.84 5.44 -3.37
C VAL A 253 -8.92 6.64 -3.17
N ALA A 254 -9.37 7.68 -2.47
CA ALA A 254 -8.54 8.85 -2.16
C ALA A 254 -7.35 8.52 -1.25
N VAL A 255 -7.53 7.66 -0.25
CA VAL A 255 -6.45 7.23 0.66
C VAL A 255 -5.31 6.53 -0.08
N LEU A 256 -5.65 5.73 -1.09
CA LEU A 256 -4.70 4.94 -1.87
C LEU A 256 -4.54 5.45 -3.31
N ILE A 257 -4.82 6.73 -3.57
CA ILE A 257 -4.94 7.24 -4.93
C ILE A 257 -3.64 7.14 -5.70
N VAL A 258 -2.48 7.34 -5.06
CA VAL A 258 -1.17 7.26 -5.73
C VAL A 258 -0.91 5.87 -6.34
N PRO A 259 -0.90 4.77 -5.58
CA PRO A 259 -0.71 3.44 -6.14
C PRO A 259 -1.85 3.04 -7.09
N VAL A 260 -3.10 3.35 -6.75
CA VAL A 260 -4.26 3.00 -7.59
C VAL A 260 -4.17 3.66 -8.96
N PHE A 261 -3.95 4.98 -8.99
CA PHE A 261 -3.90 5.73 -10.24
C PHE A 261 -2.66 5.36 -11.07
N ASP A 262 -1.49 5.20 -10.45
CA ASP A 262 -0.28 4.80 -11.18
C ASP A 262 -0.44 3.41 -11.81
N ALA A 263 -0.95 2.43 -11.07
CA ALA A 263 -1.22 1.09 -11.59
C ALA A 263 -2.24 1.10 -12.73
N LEU A 264 -3.38 1.80 -12.57
CA LEU A 264 -4.39 1.92 -13.63
C LEU A 264 -3.83 2.59 -14.87
N ARG A 265 -3.06 3.66 -14.72
CA ARG A 265 -2.42 4.38 -15.83
C ARG A 265 -1.47 3.47 -16.60
N ILE A 266 -0.62 2.71 -15.91
CA ILE A 266 0.33 1.80 -16.57
C ILE A 266 -0.39 0.67 -17.29
N VAL A 267 -1.40 0.07 -16.67
CA VAL A 267 -2.22 -0.95 -17.31
C VAL A 267 -2.92 -0.39 -18.55
N PHE A 268 -3.48 0.81 -18.47
CA PHE A 268 -4.14 1.48 -19.60
C PHE A 268 -3.17 1.75 -20.75
N ILE A 269 -2.01 2.36 -20.48
CA ILE A 269 -0.99 2.62 -21.50
C ILE A 269 -0.57 1.30 -22.17
N ARG A 270 -0.40 0.24 -21.39
CA ARG A 270 0.06 -1.04 -21.92
C ARG A 270 -0.96 -1.73 -22.81
N LEU A 271 -2.21 -1.77 -22.39
CA LEU A 271 -3.30 -2.41 -23.13
C LEU A 271 -3.69 -1.60 -24.37
N VAL A 272 -3.86 -0.29 -24.22
CA VAL A 272 -4.46 0.56 -25.25
C VAL A 272 -3.40 1.12 -26.20
N VAL A 273 -2.28 1.61 -25.67
CA VAL A 273 -1.23 2.25 -26.50
C VAL A 273 -0.27 1.22 -27.07
N HIS A 274 0.20 0.29 -26.24
CA HIS A 274 1.23 -0.68 -26.67
C HIS A 274 0.68 -2.03 -27.14
N ARG A 275 -0.62 -2.31 -26.95
CA ARG A 275 -1.25 -3.61 -27.23
C ARG A 275 -0.46 -4.81 -26.65
N LYS A 276 0.13 -4.62 -25.46
CA LYS A 276 0.94 -5.63 -24.75
C LYS A 276 0.21 -6.15 -23.51
N SER A 277 0.59 -7.35 -23.08
CA SER A 277 0.05 -7.98 -21.88
C SER A 277 0.28 -7.13 -20.62
N PRO A 278 -0.71 -7.01 -19.70
CA PRO A 278 -0.63 -6.25 -18.45
C PRO A 278 0.40 -6.79 -17.44
N PHE A 279 1.09 -7.89 -17.73
CA PHE A 279 2.06 -8.52 -16.81
C PHE A 279 3.54 -8.30 -17.16
N ARG A 280 3.87 -7.49 -18.18
CA ARG A 280 5.26 -7.15 -18.52
C ARG A 280 5.80 -6.01 -17.63
N ALA A 281 7.08 -6.04 -17.26
CA ALA A 281 7.72 -4.94 -16.53
C ALA A 281 7.81 -3.67 -17.39
N ASP A 282 7.61 -2.50 -16.79
CA ASP A 282 7.65 -1.19 -17.46
C ASP A 282 8.28 -0.14 -16.54
N ARG A 283 8.91 0.88 -17.12
CA ARG A 283 9.59 1.99 -16.43
C ARG A 283 8.81 3.31 -16.49
N ASN A 284 7.55 3.28 -16.93
CA ASN A 284 6.75 4.48 -17.14
C ASN A 284 5.98 4.98 -15.90
N HIS A 285 6.25 4.42 -14.72
CA HIS A 285 5.62 4.81 -13.46
C HIS A 285 5.84 6.30 -13.14
N ILE A 286 4.89 6.93 -12.44
CA ILE A 286 4.94 8.37 -12.13
C ILE A 286 6.24 8.76 -11.41
N HIS A 287 6.74 7.90 -10.51
CA HIS A 287 8.00 8.15 -9.81
C HIS A 287 9.21 8.18 -10.76
N HIS A 288 9.22 7.37 -11.82
CA HIS A 288 10.26 7.43 -12.86
C HIS A 288 10.16 8.71 -13.70
N LEU A 289 8.96 9.22 -13.95
CA LEU A 289 8.79 10.51 -14.63
C LEU A 289 9.33 11.68 -13.78
N LEU A 290 9.10 11.65 -12.47
CA LEU A 290 9.66 12.65 -11.54
C LEU A 290 11.19 12.59 -11.49
N ILE A 291 11.77 11.40 -11.38
CA ILE A 291 13.23 11.23 -11.40
C ILE A 291 13.82 11.62 -12.75
N GLY A 292 13.18 11.22 -13.84
CA GLY A 292 13.58 11.60 -15.19
C GLY A 292 13.49 13.12 -15.42
N ALA A 293 12.58 13.80 -14.73
CA ALA A 293 12.52 15.26 -14.67
C ALA A 293 13.62 15.88 -13.78
N GLY A 294 14.52 15.07 -13.22
CA GLY A 294 15.69 15.44 -12.44
C GLY A 294 15.45 15.64 -10.95
N LEU A 295 14.33 15.15 -10.39
CA LEU A 295 14.14 15.10 -8.95
C LEU A 295 14.96 13.96 -8.34
N LYS A 296 15.44 14.17 -7.12
CA LYS A 296 16.03 13.11 -6.28
C LYS A 296 14.93 12.17 -5.76
N HIS A 297 15.31 10.95 -5.36
CA HIS A 297 14.35 9.97 -4.83
C HIS A 297 13.48 10.54 -3.69
N TRP A 298 14.09 11.23 -2.72
CA TRP A 298 13.34 11.80 -1.60
C TRP A 298 12.41 12.94 -2.01
N GLU A 299 12.77 13.75 -3.01
CA GLU A 299 11.94 14.84 -3.55
C GLU A 299 10.70 14.26 -4.24
N ALA A 300 10.88 13.23 -5.06
CA ALA A 300 9.79 12.52 -5.71
C ALA A 300 8.85 11.86 -4.68
N THR A 301 9.42 11.23 -3.65
CA THR A 301 8.67 10.65 -2.52
C THR A 301 7.83 11.72 -1.79
N LEU A 302 8.41 12.88 -1.46
CA LEU A 302 7.68 13.96 -0.80
C LEU A 302 6.58 14.54 -1.70
N ALA A 303 6.83 14.73 -2.98
CA ALA A 303 5.84 15.23 -3.93
C ALA A 303 4.62 14.31 -4.02
N LEU A 304 4.84 13.00 -4.14
CA LEU A 304 3.78 12.01 -4.21
C LEU A 304 3.06 11.84 -2.86
N SER A 305 3.78 11.89 -1.75
CA SER A 305 3.19 11.85 -0.40
C SER A 305 2.32 13.08 -0.13
N GLY A 306 2.80 14.26 -0.52
CA GLY A 306 2.05 15.52 -0.44
C GLY A 306 0.80 15.50 -1.32
N PHE A 307 0.91 14.99 -2.55
CA PHE A 307 -0.23 14.77 -3.43
C PHE A 307 -1.25 13.81 -2.80
N ASN A 308 -0.81 12.71 -2.18
CA ASN A 308 -1.71 11.77 -1.50
C ASN A 308 -2.47 12.44 -0.35
N MET A 309 -1.77 13.20 0.51
CA MET A 309 -2.39 13.94 1.61
C MET A 309 -3.38 15.00 1.12
N LEU A 310 -3.08 15.69 0.02
CA LEU A 310 -4.01 16.63 -0.62
C LEU A 310 -5.30 15.92 -1.05
N MET A 311 -5.19 14.75 -1.68
CA MET A 311 -6.35 13.99 -2.15
C MET A 311 -7.21 13.48 -1.00
N ILE A 312 -6.60 13.02 0.10
CA ILE A 312 -7.32 12.66 1.34
C ILE A 312 -8.04 13.88 1.93
N SER A 313 -7.37 15.03 1.95
CA SER A 313 -7.96 16.29 2.45
C SER A 313 -9.14 16.75 1.58
N LEU A 314 -9.04 16.61 0.26
CA LEU A 314 -10.14 16.89 -0.67
C LEU A 314 -11.29 15.90 -0.49
N ALA A 315 -11.01 14.62 -0.21
CA ALA A 315 -12.05 13.65 0.10
C ALA A 315 -12.81 14.00 1.37
N TRP A 316 -12.09 14.44 2.40
CA TRP A 316 -12.69 14.99 3.61
C TRP A 316 -13.51 16.26 3.33
N TYR A 317 -13.02 17.15 2.49
CA TYR A 317 -13.73 18.37 2.12
C TYR A 317 -14.99 18.09 1.29
N PHE A 318 -14.95 17.18 0.31
CA PHE A 318 -16.12 16.92 -0.54
C PHE A 318 -17.17 16.00 0.09
N ASN A 319 -16.82 15.36 1.21
CA ASN A 319 -17.76 14.62 2.04
C ASN A 319 -19.04 15.45 2.33
N GLY A 320 -20.21 14.88 2.02
CA GLY A 320 -21.50 15.54 2.18
C GLY A 320 -21.79 16.71 1.25
N ARG A 321 -20.81 17.15 0.46
CA ARG A 321 -20.97 18.24 -0.51
C ARG A 321 -21.16 17.74 -1.94
N LEU A 322 -20.54 16.60 -2.28
CA LEU A 322 -20.63 15.99 -3.60
C LEU A 322 -21.02 14.52 -3.49
N LEU A 323 -21.84 14.05 -4.43
CA LEU A 323 -22.14 12.63 -4.54
C LEU A 323 -20.87 11.82 -4.84
N PRO A 324 -20.78 10.57 -4.33
CA PRO A 324 -19.61 9.70 -4.50
C PRO A 324 -19.05 9.63 -5.93
N LYS A 325 -19.96 9.46 -6.92
CA LYS A 325 -19.61 9.34 -8.34
C LYS A 325 -18.90 10.60 -8.87
N TYR A 326 -19.31 11.78 -8.41
CA TYR A 326 -18.68 13.04 -8.83
C TYR A 326 -17.34 13.26 -8.13
N GLN A 327 -17.19 12.82 -6.89
CA GLN A 327 -15.88 12.85 -6.21
C GLN A 327 -14.84 12.03 -6.96
N LEU A 328 -15.19 10.80 -7.37
CA LEU A 328 -14.29 9.94 -8.16
C LEU A 328 -13.89 10.58 -9.50
N VAL A 329 -14.82 11.26 -10.18
CA VAL A 329 -14.53 12.01 -11.41
C VAL A 329 -13.57 13.16 -11.13
N VAL A 330 -13.78 13.93 -10.06
CA VAL A 330 -12.87 15.02 -9.65
C VAL A 330 -11.47 14.47 -9.36
N TYR A 331 -11.35 13.35 -8.66
CA TYR A 331 -10.05 12.72 -8.38
C TYR A 331 -9.34 12.32 -9.66
N LEU A 332 -10.06 11.67 -10.59
CA LEU A 332 -9.52 11.27 -11.88
C LEU A 332 -9.01 12.49 -12.67
N VAL A 333 -9.79 13.57 -12.74
CA VAL A 333 -9.41 14.80 -13.43
C VAL A 333 -8.15 15.41 -12.81
N ILE A 334 -8.07 15.51 -11.48
CA ILE A 334 -6.88 16.04 -10.79
C ILE A 334 -5.65 15.18 -11.09
N CYS A 335 -5.76 13.85 -11.03
CA CYS A 335 -4.65 12.94 -11.34
C CYS A 335 -4.19 13.07 -12.81
N LEU A 336 -5.13 13.22 -13.75
CA LEU A 336 -4.82 13.44 -15.16
C LEU A 336 -4.12 14.79 -15.39
N ILE A 337 -4.58 15.87 -14.74
CA ILE A 337 -3.93 17.19 -14.80
C ILE A 337 -2.52 17.11 -14.24
N PHE A 338 -2.35 16.54 -13.04
CA PHE A 338 -1.05 16.37 -12.38
C PHE A 338 -0.06 15.63 -13.30
N THR A 339 -0.50 14.51 -13.88
CA THR A 339 0.32 13.71 -14.79
C THR A 339 0.61 14.44 -16.10
N GLY A 340 -0.36 15.19 -16.64
CA GLY A 340 -0.19 15.98 -17.86
C GLY A 340 0.85 17.09 -17.69
N ILE A 341 0.82 17.79 -16.55
CA ILE A 341 1.83 18.81 -16.19
C ILE A 341 3.21 18.14 -16.07
N LEU A 342 3.29 17.02 -15.36
CA LEU A 342 4.53 16.28 -15.18
C LEU A 342 5.14 15.82 -16.52
N LEU A 343 4.33 15.26 -17.42
CA LEU A 343 4.77 14.82 -18.74
C LEU A 343 5.27 15.98 -19.60
N ARG A 344 4.61 17.15 -19.55
CA ARG A 344 5.08 18.36 -20.26
C ARG A 344 6.43 18.82 -19.72
N TYR A 345 6.58 18.85 -18.40
CA TYR A 345 7.84 19.24 -17.77
C TYR A 345 8.98 18.27 -18.11
N TYR A 346 8.72 16.96 -18.02
CA TYR A 346 9.66 15.90 -18.39
C TYR A 346 10.14 16.03 -19.85
N ARG A 347 9.21 16.19 -20.79
CA ARG A 347 9.54 16.36 -22.23
C ARG A 347 10.37 17.61 -22.48
N LYS A 348 10.00 18.75 -21.90
CA LYS A 348 10.75 20.02 -22.06
C LYS A 348 12.20 19.88 -21.60
N LYS A 349 12.42 19.14 -20.51
CA LYS A 349 13.76 18.93 -19.96
C LYS A 349 14.60 17.99 -20.83
N ASN A 350 14.03 16.91 -21.35
CA ASN A 350 14.77 16.01 -22.24
C ASN A 350 15.16 16.66 -23.56
N ILE A 351 14.27 17.47 -24.17
CA ILE A 351 14.59 18.22 -25.40
C ILE A 351 15.78 19.17 -25.15
N ALA A 352 15.76 19.90 -24.02
CA ALA A 352 16.86 20.81 -23.66
C ALA A 352 18.20 20.11 -23.35
N VAL A 353 18.21 18.79 -23.16
CA VAL A 353 19.43 17.98 -22.98
C VAL A 353 19.91 17.41 -24.31
N GLU A 354 19.03 17.13 -25.27
CA GLU A 354 19.41 16.72 -26.64
C GLU A 354 19.97 17.88 -27.47
N ASP A 355 19.59 19.13 -27.16
CA ASP A 355 20.10 20.34 -27.81
C ASP A 355 21.46 20.84 -27.26
N ARG A 356 22.10 20.10 -26.35
CA ARG A 356 23.43 20.40 -25.77
C ARG A 356 24.42 19.29 -26.07
#